data_AF-A0A939UWV1-F1
#
_entry.id   AF-A0A939UWV1-F1
#
_cell.length_a   1.000
_cell.length_b   1.000
_cell.length_c   1.000
_cell.angle_alpha   90.00
_cell.angle_beta   90.00
_cell.angle_gamma   90.00
#
_symmetry.space_group_name_H-M   'P 1'
#
loop_
_entity.id
_entity.type
_entity.pdbx_description
1 polymer ?
#
loop_
_entity_poly.entity_id
_entity_poly.type
_entity_poly.pdbx_seq_one_letter_code
_entity_poly.pdbx_strand_id
1 'polypeptide(L)'
;MSIKSHIVCSFSEELIRELEKLNVDPKRELDPLSGEPYLVFDIPDLKDSSILPEDAVVIESPYYTEAELDGAEWLKCRCLNAKISLTNEERSFCLEEVYDNGKKAQHRYPSGAPFYIGAAPKHRNTQAFFSSYSLSEYDLFCTERAKQVISDCFPDIDASFEPVLSSKDDLPIGDLYFLDIRTALEMNSIDLSGVSKFRCPECGKESFVEPMQLSIHAEPSSAAVKTPRCFSCGGSLEYSILIVSQRFRRALIDHGLARGLVFEPVVLSIV
;
A
#
# COMPACT_ATOMS: atom_id res chain seq x y z
N MET A 1 4.62 18.44 4.51
CA MET A 1 5.05 17.23 3.79
C MET A 1 6.50 17.43 3.41
N SER A 2 7.38 16.52 3.82
CA SER A 2 8.74 16.41 3.30
C SER A 2 8.80 15.26 2.30
N ILE A 3 9.78 15.30 1.39
CA ILE A 3 10.07 14.19 0.50
C ILE A 3 11.24 13.42 1.09
N LYS A 4 11.10 12.12 1.24
CA LYS A 4 12.18 11.23 1.61
C LYS A 4 12.72 10.59 0.33
N SER A 5 13.97 10.88 0.02
CA SER A 5 14.68 10.28 -1.12
C SER A 5 15.41 9.04 -0.62
N HIS A 6 14.90 7.86 -1.00
CA HIS A 6 15.57 6.59 -0.81
C HIS A 6 16.56 6.37 -1.95
N ILE A 7 17.83 6.23 -1.62
CA ILE A 7 18.91 6.24 -2.59
C ILE A 7 19.64 4.90 -2.54
N VAL A 8 19.81 4.31 -3.72
CA VAL A 8 20.60 3.10 -3.95
C VAL A 8 21.68 3.42 -4.97
N CYS A 9 22.95 3.22 -4.62
CA CYS A 9 24.07 3.48 -5.52
C CYS A 9 25.25 2.56 -5.23
N SER A 10 26.22 2.51 -6.15
CA SER A 10 27.50 1.85 -5.91
C SER A 10 28.20 2.35 -4.64
N PHE A 11 28.97 1.47 -4.01
CA PHE A 11 29.77 1.81 -2.85
C PHE A 11 30.88 2.80 -3.20
N SER A 12 30.98 3.89 -2.43
CA SER A 12 32.08 4.86 -2.51
C SER A 12 32.47 5.35 -1.12
N GLU A 13 33.77 5.25 -0.77
CA GLU A 13 34.29 5.79 0.49
C GLU A 13 34.19 7.31 0.56
N GLU A 14 34.28 8.00 -0.58
CA GLU A 14 34.14 9.46 -0.65
C GLU A 14 32.70 9.86 -0.33
N LEU A 15 31.72 9.14 -0.89
CA LEU A 15 30.31 9.39 -0.62
C LEU A 15 29.98 9.18 0.86
N ILE A 16 30.49 8.13 1.51
CA ILE A 16 30.28 7.90 2.95
C ILE A 16 30.73 9.10 3.76
N ARG A 17 31.90 9.68 3.46
CA ARG A 17 32.41 10.86 4.18
C ARG A 17 31.54 12.09 3.97
N GLU A 18 30.93 12.26 2.80
CA GLU A 18 29.98 13.36 2.57
C GLU A 18 28.65 13.12 3.32
N LEU A 19 28.16 11.87 3.35
CA LEU A 19 26.94 11.50 4.06
C LEU A 19 27.09 11.66 5.58
N GLU A 20 28.26 11.35 6.14
CA GLU A 20 28.57 11.59 7.56
C GLU A 20 28.44 13.08 7.93
N LYS A 21 28.85 14.00 7.05
CA LYS A 21 28.67 15.45 7.27
C LYS A 21 27.21 15.88 7.29
N LEU A 22 26.35 15.13 6.59
CA LEU A 22 24.90 15.31 6.56
C LEU A 22 24.19 14.55 7.68
N ASN A 23 24.93 13.87 8.56
CA ASN A 23 24.38 13.00 9.61
C ASN A 23 23.46 11.90 9.05
N VAL A 24 23.81 11.39 7.86
CA VAL A 24 23.15 10.27 7.19
C VAL A 24 24.02 9.04 7.38
N ASP A 25 23.46 7.96 7.92
CA ASP A 25 24.15 6.70 8.14
C ASP A 25 23.78 5.70 7.03
N PRO A 26 24.65 5.48 6.03
CA PRO A 26 24.34 4.59 4.93
C PRO A 26 24.55 3.12 5.28
N LYS A 27 23.59 2.29 4.88
CA LYS A 27 23.71 0.84 4.98
C LYS A 27 24.51 0.30 3.80
N ARG A 28 25.54 -0.48 4.10
CA ARG A 28 26.27 -1.25 3.11
C ARG A 28 25.64 -2.62 2.96
N GLU A 29 25.24 -2.96 1.74
CA GLU A 29 24.64 -4.23 1.36
C GLU A 29 25.46 -4.89 0.24
N LEU A 30 25.19 -6.17 -0.06
CA LEU A 30 25.79 -6.89 -1.19
C LEU A 30 24.71 -7.23 -2.20
N ASP A 31 24.97 -6.95 -3.47
CA ASP A 31 24.06 -7.32 -4.55
C ASP A 31 23.96 -8.85 -4.63
N PRO A 32 22.75 -9.45 -4.55
CA PRO A 32 22.58 -10.90 -4.53
C PRO A 32 23.03 -11.63 -5.81
N LEU A 33 23.10 -10.92 -6.93
CA LEU A 33 23.45 -11.46 -8.25
C LEU A 33 24.93 -11.23 -8.58
N SER A 34 25.44 -10.01 -8.36
CA SER A 34 26.82 -9.64 -8.71
C SER A 34 27.80 -9.82 -7.55
N GLY A 35 27.34 -9.80 -6.30
CA GLY A 35 28.18 -9.82 -5.11
C GLY A 35 28.89 -8.49 -4.83
N GLU A 36 28.66 -7.46 -5.64
CA GLU A 36 29.26 -6.15 -5.47
C GLU A 36 28.61 -5.37 -4.31
N PRO A 37 29.39 -4.60 -3.53
CA PRO A 37 28.84 -3.79 -2.48
C PRO A 37 28.11 -2.56 -3.03
N TYR A 38 26.95 -2.26 -2.46
CA TYR A 38 26.20 -1.04 -2.74
C TYR A 38 25.79 -0.36 -1.43
N LEU A 39 25.43 0.92 -1.53
CA LEU A 39 24.95 1.73 -0.42
C LEU A 39 23.45 1.96 -0.55
N VAL A 40 22.77 1.91 0.59
CA VAL A 40 21.35 2.23 0.73
C VAL A 40 21.19 3.22 1.86
N PHE A 41 20.59 4.36 1.57
CA PHE A 41 20.36 5.40 2.57
C PHE A 41 19.20 6.29 2.20
N ASP A 42 18.78 7.09 3.17
CA ASP A 42 17.65 7.99 3.03
C ASP A 42 18.09 9.42 3.30
N ILE A 43 17.77 10.35 2.40
CA ILE A 43 17.98 11.79 2.60
C ILE A 43 16.62 12.50 2.58
N PRO A 44 16.20 13.13 3.69
CA PRO A 44 15.04 14.01 3.70
C PRO A 44 15.31 15.28 2.89
N ASP A 45 14.36 15.64 2.02
CA ASP A 45 14.33 16.84 1.19
C ASP A 45 15.66 17.07 0.46
N LEU A 46 16.12 16.08 -0.31
CA LEU A 46 17.36 16.15 -1.09
C LEU A 46 17.36 17.38 -2.01
N LYS A 47 18.13 18.41 -1.64
CA LYS A 47 18.19 19.69 -2.38
C LYS A 47 19.22 19.70 -3.49
N ASP A 48 20.30 18.96 -3.30
CA ASP A 48 21.44 18.93 -4.22
C ASP A 48 21.77 17.49 -4.56
N SER A 49 21.35 17.05 -5.73
CA SER A 49 21.63 15.70 -6.22
C SER A 49 23.05 15.55 -6.74
N SER A 50 23.85 16.63 -6.83
CA SER A 50 25.25 16.55 -7.31
C SER A 50 26.18 15.82 -6.35
N ILE A 51 25.78 15.65 -5.08
CA ILE A 51 26.49 14.82 -4.11
C ILE A 51 26.36 13.33 -4.42
N LEU A 52 25.38 12.94 -5.24
CA LEU A 52 25.10 11.55 -5.57
C LEU A 52 25.94 11.13 -6.79
N PRO A 53 26.42 9.87 -6.82
CA PRO A 53 27.12 9.34 -7.98
C PRO A 53 26.15 9.18 -9.17
N GLU A 54 26.69 9.14 -10.39
CA GLU A 54 25.88 9.08 -11.61
C GLU A 54 24.98 7.84 -11.71
N ASP A 55 25.36 6.75 -11.06
CA ASP A 55 24.61 5.50 -11.01
C ASP A 55 23.55 5.47 -9.89
N ALA A 56 23.40 6.56 -9.13
CA ALA A 56 22.42 6.62 -8.05
C ALA A 56 21.00 6.52 -8.57
N VAL A 57 20.28 5.53 -8.07
CA VAL A 57 18.84 5.40 -8.22
C VAL A 57 18.19 6.10 -7.04
N VAL A 58 17.38 7.12 -7.35
CA VAL A 58 16.64 7.90 -6.35
C VAL A 58 15.17 7.54 -6.44
N ILE A 59 14.62 7.05 -5.34
CA ILE A 59 13.21 6.71 -5.18
C ILE A 59 12.64 7.69 -4.16
N GLU A 60 11.78 8.59 -4.62
CA GLU A 60 11.15 9.58 -3.76
C GLU A 60 9.83 9.04 -3.19
N SER A 61 9.61 9.31 -1.92
CA SER A 61 8.35 8.97 -1.25
C SER A 61 8.00 10.08 -0.26
N PRO A 62 6.71 10.41 -0.12
CA PRO A 62 6.29 11.40 0.87
C PRO A 62 6.59 10.89 2.27
N TYR A 63 7.04 11.79 3.15
CA TYR A 63 7.23 11.53 4.57
C TYR A 63 6.53 12.62 5.39
N TYR A 64 5.84 12.16 6.43
CA TYR A 64 5.04 13.00 7.31
C TYR A 64 5.50 12.82 8.75
N THR A 65 5.63 13.92 9.46
CA THR A 65 5.88 13.94 10.91
C THR A 65 4.66 13.45 11.67
N GLU A 66 4.85 12.99 12.91
CA GLU A 66 3.72 12.62 13.77
C GLU A 66 2.77 13.79 14.00
N ALA A 67 3.25 15.04 14.05
CA ALA A 67 2.39 16.22 14.17
C ALA A 67 1.50 16.43 12.93
N GLU A 68 2.03 16.18 11.73
CA GLU A 68 1.25 16.24 10.48
C GLU A 68 0.22 15.11 10.41
N LEU A 69 0.59 13.89 10.81
CA LEU A 69 -0.34 12.77 10.91
C LEU A 69 -1.41 13.00 11.97
N ASP A 70 -1.05 13.63 13.09
CA ASP A 70 -1.97 13.93 14.19
C ASP A 70 -2.97 15.03 13.84
N GLY A 71 -2.56 16.00 13.01
CA GLY A 71 -3.40 17.08 12.50
C GLY A 71 -4.23 16.74 11.26
N ALA A 72 -3.96 15.62 10.58
CA ALA A 72 -4.74 15.18 9.44
C ALA A 72 -6.10 14.63 9.88
N GLU A 73 -7.16 14.97 9.14
CA GLU A 73 -8.51 14.45 9.38
C GLU A 73 -8.73 13.09 8.70
N TRP A 74 -8.16 12.94 7.50
CA TRP A 74 -8.25 11.75 6.66
C TRP A 74 -6.86 11.30 6.24
N LEU A 75 -6.68 9.98 6.14
CA LEU A 75 -5.40 9.35 5.89
C LEU A 75 -5.57 8.19 4.90
N LYS A 76 -4.66 8.05 3.94
CA LYS A 76 -4.45 6.77 3.27
C LYS A 76 -3.96 5.76 4.32
N CYS A 77 -4.41 4.52 4.23
CA CYS A 77 -3.99 3.45 5.14
C CYS A 77 -3.61 2.20 4.35
N ARG A 78 -2.33 1.85 4.38
CA ARG A 78 -1.78 0.69 3.65
C ARG A 78 -0.92 -0.19 4.55
N CYS A 79 -0.74 -1.44 4.16
CA CYS A 79 0.24 -2.33 4.77
C CYS A 79 1.64 -2.04 4.25
N LEU A 80 2.61 -1.87 5.15
CA LEU A 80 4.01 -1.64 4.81
C LEU A 80 4.64 -2.81 4.06
N ASN A 81 4.23 -4.05 4.38
CA ASN A 81 4.83 -5.25 3.80
C ASN A 81 3.76 -6.27 3.44
N ALA A 82 3.86 -6.81 2.23
CA ALA A 82 3.11 -8.00 1.85
C ALA A 82 3.69 -9.25 2.53
N LYS A 83 2.83 -10.00 3.21
CA LYS A 83 3.17 -11.24 3.93
C LYS A 83 2.33 -12.44 3.53
N ILE A 84 1.28 -12.20 2.75
CA ILE A 84 0.39 -13.23 2.28
C ILE A 84 0.78 -13.62 0.86
N SER A 85 0.94 -14.93 0.65
CA SER A 85 1.09 -15.52 -0.67
C SER A 85 -0.21 -16.24 -0.99
N LEU A 86 -1.00 -15.66 -1.88
CA LEU A 86 -2.25 -16.27 -2.33
C LEU A 86 -1.96 -17.51 -3.17
N THR A 87 -2.92 -18.43 -3.13
CA THR A 87 -2.97 -19.64 -3.94
C THR A 87 -4.36 -19.72 -4.58
N ASN A 88 -4.52 -20.53 -5.63
CA ASN A 88 -5.78 -20.65 -6.37
C ASN A 88 -6.36 -19.28 -6.77
N GLU A 89 -5.51 -18.38 -7.28
CA GLU A 89 -5.90 -17.00 -7.61
C GLU A 89 -7.00 -16.96 -8.69
N GLU A 90 -7.04 -17.94 -9.58
CA GLU A 90 -8.11 -18.11 -10.56
C GLU A 90 -9.50 -18.28 -9.95
N ARG A 91 -9.60 -18.68 -8.67
CA ARG A 91 -10.87 -18.73 -7.92
C ARG A 91 -11.21 -17.38 -7.28
N SER A 92 -10.20 -16.60 -6.92
CA SER A 92 -10.35 -15.37 -6.10
C SER A 92 -10.45 -14.10 -6.95
N PHE A 93 -10.05 -14.17 -8.22
CA PHE A 93 -10.01 -13.04 -9.13
C PHE A 93 -10.86 -13.28 -10.37
N CYS A 94 -11.55 -12.23 -10.81
CA CYS A 94 -12.06 -12.15 -12.17
C CYS A 94 -10.95 -11.69 -13.10
N LEU A 95 -10.92 -12.23 -14.31
CA LEU A 95 -10.02 -11.82 -15.39
C LEU A 95 -10.84 -11.11 -16.45
N GLU A 96 -10.45 -9.90 -16.80
CA GLU A 96 -11.22 -9.04 -17.70
C GLU A 96 -10.83 -9.27 -19.16
N GLU A 97 -9.54 -9.48 -19.42
CA GLU A 97 -8.99 -9.54 -20.78
C GLU A 97 -7.97 -10.68 -20.88
N VAL A 98 -8.14 -11.53 -21.89
CA VAL A 98 -7.25 -12.67 -22.16
C VAL A 98 -6.66 -12.52 -23.56
N TYR A 99 -5.33 -12.43 -23.62
CA TYR A 99 -4.53 -12.29 -24.84
C TYR A 99 -3.72 -13.57 -25.13
N ASP A 100 -3.17 -13.66 -26.35
CA ASP A 100 -2.32 -14.76 -26.81
C ASP A 100 -2.97 -16.15 -26.66
N ASN A 101 -4.15 -16.34 -27.26
CA ASN A 101 -4.90 -17.62 -27.27
C ASN A 101 -5.16 -18.22 -25.88
N GLY A 102 -5.42 -17.39 -24.86
CA GLY A 102 -5.71 -17.91 -23.52
C GLY A 102 -4.54 -17.85 -22.53
N LYS A 103 -3.36 -17.41 -22.97
CA LYS A 103 -2.11 -17.62 -22.20
C LYS A 103 -1.71 -16.46 -21.30
N LYS A 104 -2.25 -15.25 -21.52
CA LYS A 104 -1.93 -14.08 -20.70
C LYS A 104 -3.19 -13.29 -20.40
N ALA A 105 -3.53 -13.15 -19.13
CA ALA A 105 -4.52 -12.18 -18.69
C ALA A 105 -3.80 -10.95 -18.15
N GLN A 106 -4.23 -9.75 -18.56
CA GLN A 106 -3.59 -8.51 -18.16
C GLN A 106 -4.43 -7.62 -17.25
N HIS A 107 -5.71 -7.88 -17.03
CA HIS A 107 -6.45 -7.12 -16.02
C HIS A 107 -7.25 -8.06 -15.14
N ARG A 108 -7.11 -7.89 -13.83
CA ARG A 108 -7.80 -8.69 -12.82
C ARG A 108 -8.28 -7.84 -11.67
N TYR A 109 -9.32 -8.32 -11.00
CA TYR A 109 -9.85 -7.71 -9.78
C TYR A 109 -10.48 -8.79 -8.89
N PRO A 110 -10.57 -8.57 -7.56
CA PRO A 110 -11.24 -9.50 -6.65
C PRO A 110 -12.67 -9.81 -7.11
N SER A 111 -13.00 -11.09 -7.24
CA SER A 111 -14.32 -11.57 -7.71
C SER A 111 -15.40 -11.50 -6.62
N GLY A 112 -15.01 -11.25 -5.37
CA GLY A 112 -15.86 -11.43 -4.18
C GLY A 112 -15.86 -12.87 -3.64
N ALA A 113 -15.19 -13.81 -4.32
CA ALA A 113 -14.96 -15.14 -3.76
C ALA A 113 -13.88 -15.10 -2.65
N PRO A 114 -13.84 -16.11 -1.75
CA PRO A 114 -12.82 -16.20 -0.72
C PRO A 114 -11.40 -16.25 -1.30
N PHE A 115 -10.45 -15.72 -0.55
CA PHE A 115 -9.02 -15.88 -0.83
C PHE A 115 -8.48 -17.17 -0.22
N TYR A 116 -7.50 -17.80 -0.89
CA TYR A 116 -6.90 -19.05 -0.43
C TYR A 116 -5.40 -18.91 -0.19
N ILE A 117 -4.89 -19.55 0.86
CA ILE A 117 -3.45 -19.62 1.15
C ILE A 117 -3.05 -21.05 1.55
N GLY A 118 -1.78 -21.41 1.32
CA GLY A 118 -1.26 -22.74 1.68
C GLY A 118 -0.85 -22.92 3.14
N ALA A 119 -0.53 -21.81 3.82
CA ALA A 119 -0.14 -21.78 5.23
C ALA A 119 -0.40 -20.40 5.83
N ALA A 120 -0.79 -20.35 7.11
CA ALA A 120 -1.01 -19.10 7.82
C ALA A 120 0.28 -18.26 7.92
N PRO A 121 0.21 -16.93 7.78
CA PRO A 121 1.37 -16.07 7.89
C PRO A 121 1.94 -16.11 9.32
N LYS A 122 3.26 -16.29 9.43
CA LYS A 122 3.94 -16.17 10.74
C LYS A 122 3.95 -14.70 11.17
N HIS A 123 3.39 -14.41 12.34
CA HIS A 123 3.36 -13.05 12.89
C HIS A 123 3.56 -13.02 14.40
N ARG A 124 3.89 -11.84 14.92
CA ARG A 124 3.86 -11.57 16.36
C ARG A 124 2.46 -11.13 16.76
N ASN A 125 2.10 -11.23 18.04
CA ASN A 125 0.79 -10.80 18.54
C ASN A 125 0.50 -9.30 18.34
N THR A 126 1.53 -8.52 18.04
CA THR A 126 1.43 -7.08 17.76
C THR A 126 1.17 -6.75 16.30
N GLN A 127 1.23 -7.73 15.39
CA GLN A 127 0.96 -7.50 13.97
C GLN A 127 -0.43 -8.01 13.64
N ALA A 128 -1.34 -7.09 13.36
CA ALA A 128 -2.74 -7.40 13.20
C ALA A 128 -3.24 -7.29 11.75
N PHE A 129 -2.46 -6.66 10.87
CA PHE A 129 -2.78 -6.44 9.47
C PHE A 129 -1.68 -6.96 8.54
N PHE A 130 -2.09 -7.39 7.35
CA PHE A 130 -1.26 -7.95 6.28
C PHE A 130 -1.79 -7.54 4.91
N SER A 131 -0.93 -7.55 3.90
CA SER A 131 -1.32 -7.51 2.49
C SER A 131 -0.72 -8.68 1.72
N SER A 132 -1.15 -8.85 0.47
CA SER A 132 -0.66 -9.86 -0.46
C SER A 132 0.08 -9.22 -1.63
N TYR A 133 1.11 -9.88 -2.16
CA TYR A 133 1.80 -9.46 -3.39
C TYR A 133 0.90 -9.51 -4.63
N SER A 134 -0.17 -10.30 -4.55
CA SER A 134 -1.13 -10.47 -5.63
C SER A 134 -2.26 -9.44 -5.60
N LEU A 135 -2.34 -8.65 -4.52
CA LEU A 135 -3.28 -7.56 -4.30
C LEU A 135 -2.53 -6.23 -4.11
N SER A 136 -3.26 -5.13 -3.91
CA SER A 136 -2.62 -3.87 -3.53
C SER A 136 -2.24 -3.86 -2.05
N GLU A 137 -1.38 -2.93 -1.67
CA GLU A 137 -1.07 -2.68 -0.25
C GLU A 137 -2.24 -2.08 0.55
N TYR A 138 -3.29 -1.62 -0.12
CA TYR A 138 -4.54 -1.14 0.47
C TYR A 138 -5.57 -2.26 0.70
N ASP A 139 -5.37 -3.43 0.10
CA ASP A 139 -6.20 -4.61 0.29
C ASP A 139 -5.72 -5.36 1.55
N LEU A 140 -6.38 -5.06 2.67
CA LEU A 140 -5.93 -5.52 3.98
C LEU A 140 -6.56 -6.87 4.35
N PHE A 141 -5.72 -7.75 4.89
CA PHE A 141 -6.13 -8.88 5.70
C PHE A 141 -5.88 -8.54 7.15
N CYS A 142 -6.70 -9.08 8.04
CA CYS A 142 -6.62 -8.79 9.47
C CYS A 142 -6.84 -10.05 10.32
N THR A 143 -6.31 -10.00 11.55
CA THR A 143 -6.56 -11.01 12.59
C THR A 143 -7.95 -10.85 13.22
N GLU A 144 -8.45 -11.87 13.92
CA GLU A 144 -9.72 -11.80 14.66
C GLU A 144 -9.73 -10.64 15.66
N ARG A 145 -8.59 -10.34 16.30
CA ARG A 145 -8.48 -9.20 17.22
C ARG A 145 -8.70 -7.86 16.51
N ALA A 146 -8.14 -7.68 15.31
CA ALA A 146 -8.35 -6.45 14.54
C ALA A 146 -9.79 -6.33 14.06
N LYS A 147 -10.39 -7.44 13.60
CA LYS A 147 -11.81 -7.51 13.28
C LYS A 147 -12.69 -7.06 14.44
N GLN A 148 -12.48 -7.61 15.64
CA GLN A 148 -13.26 -7.22 16.83
C GLN A 148 -13.13 -5.73 17.14
N VAL A 149 -11.90 -5.19 17.17
CA VAL A 149 -11.69 -3.76 17.42
C VAL A 149 -12.38 -2.89 16.37
N ILE A 150 -12.31 -3.26 15.08
CA ILE A 150 -12.98 -2.52 14.01
C ILE A 150 -14.50 -2.57 14.19
N SER A 151 -15.08 -3.75 14.41
CA SER A 151 -16.52 -3.92 14.61
C SER A 151 -17.04 -3.18 15.84
N ASP A 152 -16.29 -3.18 16.94
CA ASP A 152 -16.70 -2.56 18.21
C ASP A 152 -16.55 -1.04 18.17
N CYS A 153 -15.45 -0.53 17.61
CA CYS A 153 -15.17 0.91 17.57
C CYS A 153 -15.89 1.64 16.43
N PHE A 154 -16.24 0.91 15.37
CA PHE A 154 -16.77 1.47 14.13
C PHE A 154 -17.97 0.68 13.58
N PRO A 155 -19.07 0.54 14.35
CA PRO A 155 -20.25 -0.20 13.91
C PRO A 155 -20.97 0.47 12.71
N ASP A 156 -20.60 1.71 12.39
CA ASP A 156 -21.12 2.51 11.28
C ASP A 156 -20.37 2.27 9.95
N ILE A 157 -19.24 1.56 9.96
CA ILE A 157 -18.51 1.22 8.74
C ILE A 157 -19.17 0.00 8.08
N ASP A 158 -19.49 0.12 6.78
CA ASP A 158 -19.88 -1.03 5.95
C ASP A 158 -18.64 -1.87 5.60
N ALA A 159 -18.25 -2.70 6.56
CA ALA A 159 -17.14 -3.64 6.46
C ALA A 159 -17.63 -5.09 6.48
N SER A 160 -17.10 -5.93 5.60
CA SER A 160 -17.18 -7.38 5.75
C SER A 160 -15.82 -8.00 6.03
N PHE A 161 -15.86 -9.16 6.70
CA PHE A 161 -14.68 -9.90 7.13
C PHE A 161 -14.76 -11.32 6.60
N GLU A 162 -14.30 -11.50 5.37
CA GLU A 162 -14.39 -12.80 4.71
C GLU A 162 -13.26 -13.72 5.21
N PRO A 163 -13.55 -14.94 5.70
CA PRO A 163 -12.51 -15.84 6.16
C PRO A 163 -11.58 -16.22 4.99
N VAL A 164 -10.27 -16.16 5.24
CA VAL A 164 -9.29 -16.72 4.30
C VAL A 164 -9.30 -18.23 4.46
N LEU A 165 -9.31 -18.94 3.34
CA LEU A 165 -9.43 -20.40 3.33
C LEU A 165 -8.07 -21.07 3.07
N SER A 166 -7.92 -22.27 3.60
CA SER A 166 -6.81 -23.16 3.29
C SER A 166 -7.03 -23.76 1.90
N SER A 167 -6.02 -23.71 1.03
CA SER A 167 -6.10 -24.30 -0.31
C SER A 167 -6.13 -25.83 -0.33
N LYS A 168 -5.99 -26.49 0.82
CA LYS A 168 -5.98 -27.95 0.93
C LYS A 168 -7.37 -28.56 1.14
N ASP A 169 -8.21 -27.87 1.90
CA ASP A 169 -9.47 -28.40 2.44
C ASP A 169 -10.62 -27.39 2.42
N ASP A 170 -10.41 -26.19 1.87
CA ASP A 170 -11.38 -25.09 1.78
C ASP A 170 -11.96 -24.67 3.16
N LEU A 171 -11.24 -24.94 4.26
CA LEU A 171 -11.60 -24.53 5.60
C LEU A 171 -10.92 -23.20 6.00
N PRO A 172 -11.52 -22.38 6.89
CA PRO A 172 -10.87 -21.17 7.40
C PRO A 172 -9.49 -21.46 7.99
N ILE A 173 -8.49 -20.68 7.60
CA ILE A 173 -7.11 -20.87 8.04
C ILE A 173 -6.71 -19.88 9.13
N GLY A 174 -6.51 -20.40 10.33
CA GLY A 174 -6.20 -19.57 11.50
C GLY A 174 -7.33 -18.57 11.80
N ASP A 175 -6.95 -17.37 12.23
CA ASP A 175 -7.83 -16.27 12.56
C ASP A 175 -7.74 -15.13 11.52
N LEU A 176 -7.50 -15.48 10.25
CA LEU A 176 -7.21 -14.53 9.18
C LEU A 176 -8.47 -14.22 8.35
N TYR A 177 -8.75 -12.93 8.18
CA TYR A 177 -9.90 -12.42 7.44
C TYR A 177 -9.46 -11.40 6.40
N PHE A 178 -10.08 -11.39 5.23
CA PHE A 178 -9.99 -10.28 4.30
C PHE A 178 -10.95 -9.16 4.74
N LEU A 179 -10.42 -7.96 4.94
CA LEU A 179 -11.18 -6.77 5.33
C LEU A 179 -11.69 -6.06 4.07
N ASP A 180 -12.98 -6.19 3.79
CA ASP A 180 -13.62 -5.51 2.67
C ASP A 180 -14.45 -4.32 3.14
N ILE A 181 -13.90 -3.11 3.00
CA ILE A 181 -14.68 -1.87 3.12
C ILE A 181 -15.45 -1.64 1.83
N ARG A 182 -16.78 -1.59 1.93
CA ARG A 182 -17.69 -1.50 0.78
C ARG A 182 -18.13 -0.07 0.47
N THR A 183 -18.03 0.84 1.43
CA THR A 183 -18.26 2.27 1.19
C THR A 183 -17.16 2.83 0.29
N ALA A 184 -17.55 3.47 -0.80
CA ALA A 184 -16.62 4.06 -1.76
C ALA A 184 -16.91 5.55 -1.99
N LEU A 185 -15.87 6.32 -2.26
CA LEU A 185 -15.99 7.67 -2.80
C LEU A 185 -16.44 7.61 -4.27
N GLU A 186 -17.17 8.64 -4.70
CA GLU A 186 -17.46 8.85 -6.11
C GLU A 186 -16.21 9.32 -6.85
N MET A 187 -16.08 8.98 -8.14
CA MET A 187 -14.90 9.34 -8.93
C MET A 187 -14.65 10.86 -8.96
N ASN A 188 -15.70 11.66 -9.04
CA ASN A 188 -15.61 13.13 -9.04
C ASN A 188 -15.20 13.71 -7.67
N SER A 189 -15.18 12.90 -6.62
CA SER A 189 -14.72 13.31 -5.30
C SER A 189 -13.19 13.28 -5.18
N ILE A 190 -12.48 12.72 -6.16
CA ILE A 190 -11.03 12.62 -6.17
C ILE A 190 -10.45 13.66 -7.11
N ASP A 191 -9.49 14.42 -6.63
CA ASP A 191 -8.73 15.33 -7.48
C ASP A 191 -7.70 14.53 -8.29
N LEU A 192 -8.01 14.32 -9.56
CA LEU A 192 -7.13 13.64 -10.52
C LEU A 192 -6.45 14.65 -11.45
N SER A 193 -6.54 15.95 -11.15
CA SER A 193 -5.88 16.98 -11.92
C SER A 193 -4.35 16.85 -11.79
N GLY A 194 -3.65 16.85 -12.92
CA GLY A 194 -2.19 16.66 -12.94
C GLY A 194 -1.73 15.24 -12.59
N VAL A 195 -2.63 14.30 -12.27
CA VAL A 195 -2.28 12.90 -12.02
C VAL A 195 -1.98 12.21 -13.35
N SER A 196 -0.84 11.55 -13.42
CA SER A 196 -0.40 10.81 -14.61
C SER A 196 -1.27 9.57 -14.83
N LYS A 197 -1.45 9.21 -16.10
CA LYS A 197 -2.18 8.01 -16.49
C LYS A 197 -1.23 6.96 -17.05
N PHE A 198 -1.47 5.71 -16.68
CA PHE A 198 -0.93 4.55 -17.36
C PHE A 198 -1.94 4.05 -18.38
N ARG A 199 -1.51 3.86 -19.63
CA ARG A 199 -2.31 3.23 -20.67
C ARG A 199 -1.72 1.87 -20.99
N CYS A 200 -2.51 0.82 -20.81
CA CYS A 200 -2.09 -0.51 -21.21
C CYS A 200 -1.83 -0.55 -22.72
N PRO A 201 -0.65 -1.00 -23.18
CA PRO A 201 -0.32 -1.02 -24.61
C PRO A 201 -1.10 -2.09 -25.39
N GLU A 202 -1.63 -3.12 -24.72
CA GLU A 202 -2.34 -4.23 -25.36
C GLU A 202 -3.84 -3.93 -25.53
N CYS A 203 -4.51 -3.48 -24.47
CA CYS A 203 -5.96 -3.26 -24.48
C CYS A 203 -6.37 -1.79 -24.59
N GLY A 204 -5.45 -0.86 -24.35
CA GLY A 204 -5.71 0.56 -24.37
C GLY A 204 -6.45 1.11 -23.14
N LYS A 205 -6.78 0.27 -22.14
CA LYS A 205 -7.39 0.67 -20.86
C LYS A 205 -6.47 1.66 -20.13
N GLU A 206 -7.08 2.68 -19.54
CA GLU A 206 -6.38 3.71 -18.78
C GLU A 206 -6.64 3.53 -17.29
N SER A 207 -5.58 3.72 -16.50
CA SER A 207 -5.63 3.81 -15.05
C SER A 207 -4.78 4.99 -14.60
N PHE A 208 -5.05 5.52 -13.41
CA PHE A 208 -4.25 6.57 -12.81
C PHE A 208 -3.06 5.97 -12.07
N VAL A 209 -1.91 6.62 -12.19
CA VAL A 209 -0.79 6.36 -11.29
C VAL A 209 -1.13 7.01 -9.95
N GLU A 210 -0.93 6.28 -8.85
CA GLU A 210 -1.20 6.84 -7.52
C GLU A 210 -0.40 8.15 -7.30
N PRO A 211 -1.06 9.26 -6.91
CA PRO A 211 -0.36 10.49 -6.61
C PRO A 211 0.40 10.40 -5.28
N MET A 212 1.54 11.10 -5.19
CA MET A 212 2.31 11.20 -3.94
C MET A 212 1.46 11.75 -2.78
N GLN A 213 0.58 12.71 -3.06
CA GLN A 213 -0.38 13.22 -2.11
C GLN A 213 -1.78 13.13 -2.69
N LEU A 214 -2.64 12.31 -2.08
CA LEU A 214 -4.02 12.17 -2.51
C LEU A 214 -4.81 13.39 -2.04
N SER A 215 -5.56 13.99 -2.96
CA SER A 215 -6.48 15.09 -2.68
C SER A 215 -7.91 14.69 -3.05
N ILE A 216 -8.87 15.08 -2.22
CA ILE A 216 -10.29 14.82 -2.41
C ILE A 216 -11.09 16.13 -2.25
N HIS A 217 -12.24 16.20 -2.90
CA HIS A 217 -13.15 17.36 -2.87
C HIS A 217 -14.39 17.14 -2.00
N ALA A 218 -14.67 15.89 -1.63
CA ALA A 218 -15.80 15.54 -0.79
C ALA A 218 -15.31 14.83 0.47
N GLU A 219 -15.89 15.21 1.59
CA GLU A 219 -15.64 14.55 2.87
C GLU A 219 -16.19 13.12 2.83
N PRO A 220 -15.39 12.10 3.20
CA PRO A 220 -15.86 10.74 3.29
C PRO A 220 -17.03 10.57 4.27
N SER A 221 -18.02 9.78 3.89
CA SER A 221 -19.26 9.57 4.67
C SER A 221 -19.13 8.60 5.83
N SER A 222 -18.00 7.90 5.95
CA SER A 222 -17.76 6.87 6.98
C SER A 222 -16.30 6.90 7.44
N ALA A 223 -16.01 6.33 8.62
CA ALA A 223 -14.66 6.30 9.18
C ALA A 223 -13.63 5.54 8.35
N ALA A 224 -14.08 4.68 7.43
CA ALA A 224 -13.25 4.10 6.38
C ALA A 224 -14.04 4.05 5.08
N VAL A 225 -13.39 4.44 3.99
CA VAL A 225 -13.92 4.36 2.62
C VAL A 225 -12.82 3.93 1.66
N LYS A 226 -13.19 3.45 0.49
CA LYS A 226 -12.26 3.19 -0.62
C LYS A 226 -12.43 4.24 -1.72
N THR A 227 -11.37 4.56 -2.45
CA THR A 227 -11.54 5.23 -3.75
C THR A 227 -12.21 4.27 -4.76
N PRO A 228 -12.73 4.74 -5.90
CA PRO A 228 -12.99 3.87 -7.02
C PRO A 228 -11.73 3.08 -7.41
N ARG A 229 -11.93 1.91 -8.00
CA ARG A 229 -10.85 1.09 -8.57
C ARG A 229 -10.37 1.76 -9.85
N CYS A 230 -9.45 2.69 -9.72
CA CYS A 230 -8.92 3.47 -10.84
C CYS A 230 -7.41 3.70 -10.78
N PHE A 231 -6.75 3.24 -9.71
CA PHE A 231 -5.31 3.31 -9.58
C PHE A 231 -4.64 2.01 -10.00
N SER A 232 -3.47 2.12 -10.64
CA SER A 232 -2.59 0.98 -10.94
C SER A 232 -1.13 1.39 -10.80
N CYS A 233 -0.26 0.40 -10.57
CA CYS A 233 1.19 0.56 -10.59
C CYS A 233 1.80 0.21 -11.95
N GLY A 234 1.06 0.42 -13.06
CA GLY A 234 1.48 0.02 -14.41
C GLY A 234 1.42 -1.50 -14.67
N GLY A 235 0.75 -2.22 -13.77
CA GLY A 235 0.53 -3.66 -13.85
C GLY A 235 -0.94 -4.03 -14.10
N SER A 236 -1.22 -5.31 -13.97
CA SER A 236 -2.51 -5.92 -14.30
C SER A 236 -3.61 -5.79 -13.26
N LEU A 237 -3.35 -5.08 -12.17
CA LEU A 237 -4.26 -4.99 -11.04
C LEU A 237 -4.68 -3.53 -10.84
N GLU A 238 -5.98 -3.28 -11.00
CA GLU A 238 -6.60 -2.05 -10.56
C GLU A 238 -6.97 -2.17 -9.08
N TYR A 239 -6.69 -1.13 -8.33
CA TYR A 239 -6.96 -1.10 -6.91
C TYR A 239 -7.60 0.20 -6.46
N SER A 240 -8.15 0.13 -5.26
CA SER A 240 -8.67 1.27 -4.53
C SER A 240 -7.68 1.65 -3.45
N ILE A 241 -7.52 2.95 -3.19
CA ILE A 241 -6.84 3.45 -2.02
C ILE A 241 -7.82 3.40 -0.84
N LEU A 242 -7.40 2.77 0.26
CA LEU A 242 -8.14 2.79 1.52
C LEU A 242 -7.89 4.11 2.24
N ILE A 243 -8.95 4.87 2.48
CA ILE A 243 -8.94 6.13 3.22
C ILE A 243 -9.64 5.88 4.56
N VAL A 244 -8.97 6.26 5.65
CA VAL A 244 -9.48 6.13 7.01
C VAL A 244 -9.46 7.49 7.71
N SER A 245 -10.42 7.69 8.59
CA SER A 245 -10.49 8.87 9.45
C SER A 245 -9.39 8.85 10.51
N GLN A 246 -9.10 10.02 11.06
CA GLN A 246 -8.15 10.13 12.16
C GLN A 246 -8.58 9.35 13.41
N ARG A 247 -9.89 9.29 13.69
CA ARG A 247 -10.42 8.45 14.78
C ARG A 247 -10.12 6.96 14.56
N PHE A 248 -10.14 6.51 13.31
CA PHE A 248 -9.79 5.13 12.94
C PHE A 248 -8.31 4.84 13.22
N ARG A 249 -7.40 5.70 12.73
CA ARG A 249 -5.96 5.58 13.04
C ARG A 249 -5.71 5.55 14.55
N ARG A 250 -6.31 6.48 15.30
CA ARG A 250 -6.11 6.56 16.76
C ARG A 250 -6.57 5.30 17.48
N ALA A 251 -7.76 4.78 17.14
CA ALA A 251 -8.26 3.55 17.73
C ALA A 251 -7.32 2.36 17.47
N LEU A 252 -6.74 2.25 16.27
CA LEU A 252 -5.75 1.20 15.98
C LEU A 252 -4.47 1.37 16.79
N ILE A 253 -3.99 2.61 17.00
CA ILE A 253 -2.81 2.89 17.83
C ILE A 253 -3.09 2.52 19.28
N ASP A 254 -4.20 2.97 19.84
CA ASP A 254 -4.58 2.78 21.25
C ASP A 254 -4.75 1.28 21.57
N HIS A 255 -5.24 0.49 20.61
CA HIS A 255 -5.34 -0.97 20.75
C HIS A 255 -4.07 -1.73 20.35
N GLY A 256 -2.98 -1.03 19.97
CA GLY A 256 -1.70 -1.64 19.60
C GLY A 256 -1.74 -2.43 18.30
N LEU A 257 -2.62 -2.07 17.36
CA LEU A 257 -2.85 -2.74 16.07
C LEU A 257 -2.21 -2.02 14.88
N ALA A 258 -1.76 -0.78 15.04
CA ALA A 258 -1.19 0.03 13.96
C ALA A 258 0.17 -0.47 13.43
N ARG A 259 0.78 -1.47 14.06
CA ARG A 259 2.11 -1.96 13.66
C ARG A 259 2.05 -2.61 12.28
N GLY A 260 2.88 -2.09 11.37
CA GLY A 260 2.96 -2.57 9.99
C GLY A 260 1.97 -1.90 9.05
N LEU A 261 1.20 -0.93 9.55
CA LEU A 261 0.46 0.02 8.71
C LEU A 261 1.28 1.29 8.48
N VAL A 262 1.08 1.90 7.33
CA VAL A 262 1.57 3.24 6.98
C VAL A 262 0.36 4.15 6.77
N PHE A 263 0.45 5.36 7.31
CA PHE A 263 -0.57 6.38 7.17
C PHE A 263 0.02 7.61 6.46
N GLU A 264 -0.75 8.18 5.53
CA GLU A 264 -0.35 9.36 4.77
C GLU A 264 -1.54 10.33 4.69
N PRO A 265 -1.41 11.62 5.04
CA PRO A 265 -2.50 12.59 4.99
C PRO A 265 -3.16 12.69 3.61
N VAL A 266 -4.48 12.71 3.62
CA VAL A 266 -5.31 13.06 2.45
C VAL A 266 -5.70 14.53 2.59
N VAL A 267 -5.52 15.29 1.51
CA VAL A 267 -5.88 16.71 1.48
C VAL A 267 -7.35 16.84 1.10
N LEU A 268 -8.13 17.54 1.93
CA LEU A 268 -9.48 17.95 1.58
C LEU A 268 -9.42 19.32 0.91
N SER A 269 -9.51 19.35 -0.42
CA SER A 269 -9.54 20.56 -1.22
C SER A 269 -10.99 20.99 -1.41
N ILE A 270 -11.46 21.91 -0.56
CA ILE A 270 -12.80 22.51 -0.68
C ILE A 270 -12.81 23.38 -1.94
N VAL A 271 -13.63 22.99 -2.94
CA VAL A 271 -13.86 23.76 -4.17
C VAL A 271 -15.11 24.61 -4.03
#